data_AF-V6TRN3-F1
#
_entry.id   AF-V6TRN3-F1
#
_cell.length_a   1.000
_cell.length_b   1.000
_cell.length_c   1.000
_cell.angle_alpha   90.00
_cell.angle_beta   90.00
_cell.angle_gamma   90.00
#
_symmetry.space_group_name_H-M   'P 1'
#
loop_
_entity.id
_entity.type
_entity.pdbx_description
1 polymer ?
#
loop_
_entity_poly.entity_id
_entity_poly.type
_entity_poly.pdbx_seq_one_letter_code
_entity_poly.pdbx_strand_id
1 'polypeptide(L)'
;VLCGAVPARGGCYDARAAPGSGVCREARDRACVRHAEENKTGKTSAGIIRAGAEETCPKATSDSSAETGKCKNTKCDVTIGGNPYCSQCSTAAEYLIDGACKTASDISNAATICASPTQGKCGSCGDGYFMYKGGCYKFAGELGGFICADPESGAAAGKAGICTNCVAGFFKHPSPANNKQSCIACNETDTIDDVKGVLKCKVCSPPNDTGAATCTACADGTFVNNSGAECTSCNAACATCTSAETTACTSCKDSGNNQYFKEGDANDGTGTCVAESACTSTHFPTTDKTSQKKICAPCNDASNGGIADCKTCAPKTTASLADAPSVTCSACTTDTNKPNKAGSKCFDCQMAGCSHCSADGVCEACDNTNKVSPGGSSCVTACPENSSDQSGACVCSSGFTSSGDGCVASSSVNLSTGAIAGASVITLAACPALLIGHLSL
;
A
#
# COMPACT_ATOMS: atom_id res chain seq x y z
N VAL A 1 60.30 34.44 10.11
CA VAL A 1 60.89 35.01 11.35
C VAL A 1 59.76 35.06 12.38
N LEU A 2 59.63 34.24 13.42
CA LEU A 2 60.36 33.12 14.05
C LEU A 2 59.22 32.20 14.58
N CYS A 3 59.15 30.90 14.26
CA CYS A 3 59.88 29.78 14.87
C CYS A 3 59.64 29.59 16.39
N GLY A 4 59.02 28.46 16.73
CA GLY A 4 59.06 27.86 18.08
C GLY A 4 58.49 26.43 18.04
N ALA A 5 59.38 25.43 18.03
CA ALA A 5 59.13 24.03 17.75
C ALA A 5 58.85 23.16 19.00
N VAL A 6 58.38 21.93 18.70
CA VAL A 6 58.01 20.74 19.51
C VAL A 6 59.16 20.24 20.44
N PRO A 7 58.92 19.33 21.42
CA PRO A 7 58.92 17.88 21.09
C PRO A 7 57.89 17.00 21.85
N ALA A 8 57.61 15.86 21.22
CA ALA A 8 56.66 14.81 21.59
C ALA A 8 57.11 13.91 22.75
N ARG A 9 56.13 13.38 23.51
CA ARG A 9 56.07 12.04 24.15
C ARG A 9 54.58 11.74 24.38
N GLY A 10 53.96 10.78 23.69
CA GLY A 10 54.10 9.34 23.94
C GLY A 10 52.96 8.89 24.86
N GLY A 11 51.91 8.26 24.30
CA GLY A 11 50.80 7.73 25.08
C GLY A 11 49.85 6.91 24.21
N CYS A 12 49.87 5.60 24.42
CA CYS A 12 49.23 4.56 23.65
C CYS A 12 47.70 4.64 23.64
N TYR A 13 47.12 4.30 22.50
CA TYR A 13 45.73 3.89 22.31
C TYR A 13 45.52 2.52 22.96
N ASP A 14 44.58 2.43 23.91
CA ASP A 14 44.05 1.17 24.43
C ASP A 14 42.58 1.07 24.02
N ALA A 15 42.31 0.09 23.15
CA ALA A 15 40.98 -0.36 22.79
C ALA A 15 40.45 -1.31 23.88
N ARG A 16 39.44 -0.86 24.64
CA ARG A 16 38.59 -1.66 25.54
C ARG A 16 37.23 -0.93 25.60
N ALA A 17 36.10 -1.37 25.01
CA ALA A 17 35.38 -2.64 25.15
C ALA A 17 35.48 -3.14 26.60
N ALA A 18 34.46 -3.14 27.46
CA ALA A 18 33.01 -3.25 27.31
C ALA A 18 32.37 -2.77 28.66
N PRO A 19 31.22 -3.24 29.19
CA PRO A 19 30.08 -3.97 28.61
C PRO A 19 28.69 -3.51 29.11
N GLY A 20 27.73 -3.48 28.19
CA GLY A 20 26.38 -3.95 28.52
C GLY A 20 26.36 -5.49 28.47
N SER A 21 25.51 -6.07 29.31
CA SER A 21 25.15 -7.49 29.43
C SER A 21 26.05 -8.40 30.27
N GLY A 22 25.38 -9.22 31.09
CA GLY A 22 25.87 -10.53 31.48
C GLY A 22 26.39 -10.65 32.91
N VAL A 23 25.50 -10.58 33.89
CA VAL A 23 25.67 -11.41 35.08
C VAL A 23 25.58 -12.86 34.64
N CYS A 24 26.73 -13.53 34.57
CA CYS A 24 26.81 -14.98 34.73
C CYS A 24 27.86 -15.25 35.79
N ARG A 25 27.43 -15.73 36.95
CA ARG A 25 28.31 -16.44 37.88
C ARG A 25 27.64 -17.74 38.31
N GLU A 26 28.33 -18.81 37.92
CA GLU A 26 28.32 -20.18 38.40
C GLU A 26 27.20 -21.14 37.97
N ALA A 27 27.68 -22.37 37.73
CA ALA A 27 27.14 -23.36 36.84
C ALA A 27 26.60 -24.57 37.61
N ARG A 28 25.46 -25.11 37.14
CA ARG A 28 25.25 -26.54 36.91
C ARG A 28 24.00 -26.72 36.04
N ASP A 29 24.17 -27.56 35.02
CA ASP A 29 23.16 -28.12 34.11
C ASP A 29 22.48 -27.19 33.09
N ARG A 30 23.02 -27.28 31.86
CA ARG A 30 22.67 -26.55 30.65
C ARG A 30 21.20 -26.73 30.25
N ALA A 31 20.41 -25.64 30.28
CA ALA A 31 19.42 -25.29 29.25
C ALA A 31 18.79 -23.90 29.54
N CYS A 32 19.04 -22.90 28.68
CA CYS A 32 18.24 -21.68 28.63
C CYS A 32 17.65 -21.52 27.22
N VAL A 33 16.32 -21.54 27.14
CA VAL A 33 15.51 -21.25 25.96
C VAL A 33 15.49 -19.73 25.74
N ARG A 34 15.84 -19.26 24.54
CA ARG A 34 15.69 -17.84 24.15
C ARG A 34 14.22 -17.54 23.88
N HIS A 35 13.60 -16.65 24.66
CA HIS A 35 12.52 -15.82 24.17
C HIS A 35 13.13 -14.65 23.38
N ALA A 36 12.70 -14.49 22.14
CA ALA A 36 13.02 -13.35 21.31
C ALA A 36 12.01 -12.22 21.62
N GLU A 37 12.46 -11.15 22.26
CA GLU A 37 11.79 -9.85 22.16
C GLU A 37 12.40 -9.10 20.97
N GLU A 38 11.56 -8.84 19.96
CA GLU A 38 11.93 -8.04 18.80
C GLU A 38 12.00 -6.55 19.17
N ASN A 39 13.19 -5.98 19.04
CA ASN A 39 13.41 -4.55 19.00
C ASN A 39 12.98 -3.99 17.64
N LYS A 40 11.84 -3.29 17.58
CA LYS A 40 11.48 -2.40 16.47
C LYS A 40 11.60 -0.95 16.91
N THR A 41 12.75 -0.35 16.64
CA THR A 41 12.92 1.10 16.60
C THR A 41 12.68 1.58 15.16
N GLY A 42 11.72 2.49 14.94
CA GLY A 42 11.67 3.26 13.69
C GLY A 42 10.30 3.70 13.19
N LYS A 43 9.71 4.71 13.86
CA LYS A 43 9.06 5.92 13.29
C LYS A 43 8.01 6.44 14.28
N THR A 44 8.08 7.74 14.54
CA THR A 44 7.27 8.51 15.49
C THR A 44 5.80 8.51 15.10
N SER A 45 5.05 7.55 15.62
CA SER A 45 3.61 7.66 15.83
C SER A 45 3.44 8.10 17.27
N ALA A 46 2.81 9.25 17.52
CA ALA A 46 2.30 9.55 18.85
C ALA A 46 1.44 8.38 19.29
N GLY A 47 1.90 7.63 20.30
CA GLY A 47 1.21 6.45 20.80
C GLY A 47 -0.13 6.88 21.34
N ILE A 48 -1.21 6.50 20.65
CA ILE A 48 -2.56 6.59 21.18
C ILE A 48 -2.62 5.57 22.33
N ILE A 49 -2.34 6.02 23.55
CA ILE A 49 -2.70 5.26 24.73
C ILE A 49 -4.22 5.29 24.78
N ARG A 50 -4.86 4.15 24.44
CA ARG A 50 -6.26 3.92 24.74
C ARG A 50 -6.39 3.81 26.25
N ALA A 51 -6.62 4.94 26.91
CA ALA A 51 -7.08 4.94 28.30
C ALA A 51 -8.42 4.18 28.37
N GLY A 52 -8.70 3.53 29.49
CA GLY A 52 -9.97 2.83 29.66
C GLY A 52 -11.14 3.79 29.46
N ALA A 53 -12.25 3.33 28.86
CA ALA A 53 -13.45 4.16 28.66
C ALA A 53 -14.02 4.75 29.96
N GLU A 54 -13.75 4.10 31.11
CA GLU A 54 -14.09 4.60 32.44
C GLU A 54 -13.13 5.69 32.94
N GLU A 55 -11.88 5.72 32.45
CA GLU A 55 -10.89 6.74 32.83
C GLU A 55 -11.11 8.06 32.09
N THR A 56 -11.54 8.03 30.82
CA THR A 56 -11.77 9.26 30.04
C THR A 56 -13.16 9.86 30.25
N CYS A 57 -14.14 9.07 30.71
CA CYS A 57 -15.49 9.54 31.01
C CYS A 57 -16.08 8.84 32.26
N PRO A 58 -15.82 9.37 33.46
CA PRO A 58 -16.40 8.82 34.68
C PRO A 58 -17.92 9.02 34.69
N LYS A 59 -18.69 7.93 34.73
CA LYS A 59 -20.16 7.96 34.68
C LYS A 59 -20.78 7.96 36.08
N ALA A 60 -21.84 8.75 36.25
CA ALA A 60 -22.73 8.64 37.38
C ALA A 60 -23.49 7.30 37.36
N THR A 61 -23.96 6.90 38.54
CA THR A 61 -24.76 5.68 38.76
C THR A 61 -26.06 5.68 37.94
N SER A 62 -26.65 6.85 37.71
CA SER A 62 -27.82 7.05 36.85
C SER A 62 -27.85 8.48 36.30
N ASP A 63 -28.68 8.74 35.28
CA ASP A 63 -28.86 10.10 34.73
C ASP A 63 -29.57 11.06 35.68
N SER A 64 -30.25 10.52 36.69
CA SER A 64 -30.93 11.28 37.75
C SER A 64 -30.05 11.50 38.98
N SER A 65 -28.93 10.79 39.07
CA SER A 65 -27.95 10.97 40.14
C SER A 65 -27.18 12.25 39.90
N ALA A 66 -26.91 13.02 40.95
CA ALA A 66 -26.00 14.16 40.95
C ALA A 66 -24.71 13.75 41.67
N GLU A 67 -23.67 13.45 40.91
CA GLU A 67 -22.37 13.00 41.41
C GLU A 67 -21.28 13.94 40.88
N THR A 68 -20.53 14.54 41.81
CA THR A 68 -19.47 15.50 41.51
C THR A 68 -18.35 14.86 40.68
N GLY A 69 -17.88 15.56 39.67
CA GLY A 69 -16.81 15.15 38.76
C GLY A 69 -17.24 14.08 37.75
N LYS A 70 -18.54 13.75 37.68
CA LYS A 70 -19.04 12.67 36.81
C LYS A 70 -19.95 13.18 35.71
N CYS A 71 -19.90 12.49 34.58
CA CYS A 71 -20.84 12.64 33.50
C CYS A 71 -22.17 11.96 33.83
N LYS A 72 -23.27 12.42 33.24
CA LYS A 72 -24.49 11.60 33.24
C LYS A 72 -24.22 10.24 32.59
N ASN A 73 -24.91 9.20 33.06
CA ASN A 73 -24.66 7.81 32.68
C ASN A 73 -24.72 7.60 31.15
N THR A 74 -25.67 8.26 30.48
CA THR A 74 -25.86 8.18 29.02
C THR A 74 -25.13 9.27 28.22
N LYS A 75 -24.33 10.12 28.87
CA LYS A 75 -23.73 11.32 28.25
C LYS A 75 -22.23 11.25 28.03
N CYS A 76 -21.69 10.03 28.06
CA CYS A 76 -20.39 9.72 27.47
C CYS A 76 -20.55 9.34 25.99
N ASP A 77 -21.16 10.24 25.21
CA ASP A 77 -21.57 10.07 23.81
C ASP A 77 -20.68 10.87 22.83
N VAL A 78 -19.71 11.62 23.34
CA VAL A 78 -18.75 12.37 22.52
C VAL A 78 -17.53 11.49 22.27
N THR A 79 -17.20 11.16 21.03
CA THR A 79 -16.00 10.39 20.71
C THR A 79 -14.95 11.29 20.06
N ILE A 80 -13.76 11.38 20.66
CA ILE A 80 -12.61 12.15 20.14
C ILE A 80 -11.38 11.25 20.19
N GLY A 81 -10.62 11.13 19.10
CA GLY A 81 -9.43 10.27 19.07
C GLY A 81 -9.69 8.78 19.36
N GLY A 82 -10.95 8.33 19.28
CA GLY A 82 -11.36 6.96 19.60
C GLY A 82 -11.74 6.71 21.07
N ASN A 83 -11.69 7.73 21.94
CA ASN A 83 -12.11 7.63 23.34
C ASN A 83 -13.42 8.38 23.59
N PRO A 84 -14.27 7.91 24.52
CA PRO A 84 -15.50 8.59 24.91
C PRO A 84 -15.23 9.71 25.92
N TYR A 85 -15.98 10.80 25.80
CA TYR A 85 -15.93 12.00 26.63
C TYR A 85 -17.34 12.49 26.96
N CYS A 86 -17.45 13.34 27.98
CA CYS A 86 -18.72 13.82 28.48
C CYS A 86 -19.30 14.95 27.61
N SER A 87 -20.61 14.87 27.30
CA SER A 87 -21.41 15.98 26.73
C SER A 87 -22.29 16.71 27.76
N GLN A 88 -22.43 16.15 28.96
CA GLN A 88 -23.26 16.73 30.02
C GLN A 88 -22.93 16.18 31.41
N CYS A 89 -22.56 17.07 32.31
CA CYS A 89 -22.29 16.74 33.70
C CYS A 89 -23.53 16.29 34.46
N SER A 90 -23.30 15.36 35.38
CA SER A 90 -24.30 14.85 36.31
C SER A 90 -24.78 15.96 37.25
N THR A 91 -23.86 16.80 37.71
CA THR A 91 -24.18 17.98 38.53
C THR A 91 -24.41 19.21 37.66
N ALA A 92 -25.53 19.91 37.87
CA ALA A 92 -25.92 21.03 37.01
C ALA A 92 -24.99 22.26 37.09
N ALA A 93 -24.30 22.43 38.22
CA ALA A 93 -23.41 23.56 38.51
C ALA A 93 -21.95 23.35 38.08
N GLU A 94 -21.63 22.18 37.50
CA GLU A 94 -20.27 21.87 37.05
C GLU A 94 -20.00 22.41 35.64
N TYR A 95 -18.71 22.69 35.40
CA TYR A 95 -18.20 23.22 34.16
C TYR A 95 -17.71 22.08 33.28
N LEU A 96 -18.28 21.95 32.08
CA LEU A 96 -17.88 20.93 31.12
C LEU A 96 -16.73 21.45 30.24
N ILE A 97 -15.50 21.12 30.61
CA ILE A 97 -14.28 21.65 29.98
C ILE A 97 -13.42 20.48 29.51
N ASP A 98 -13.06 20.49 28.22
CA ASP A 98 -12.32 19.42 27.54
C ASP A 98 -12.96 18.03 27.76
N GLY A 99 -14.29 17.97 27.69
CA GLY A 99 -15.04 16.73 27.87
C GLY A 99 -15.05 16.15 29.28
N ALA A 100 -14.58 16.90 30.29
CA ALA A 100 -14.58 16.52 31.70
C ALA A 100 -15.41 17.48 32.55
N CYS A 101 -16.04 16.94 33.59
CA CYS A 101 -16.83 17.71 34.55
C CYS A 101 -15.95 18.24 35.66
N LYS A 102 -15.89 19.58 35.77
CA LYS A 102 -14.98 20.27 36.67
C LYS A 102 -15.75 21.19 37.60
N THR A 103 -15.28 21.30 38.83
CA THR A 103 -15.77 22.25 39.83
C THR A 103 -14.95 23.54 39.77
N ALA A 104 -15.41 24.59 40.47
CA ALA A 104 -14.65 25.82 40.63
C ALA A 104 -13.31 25.62 41.38
N SER A 105 -13.18 24.54 42.15
CA SER A 105 -11.95 24.19 42.85
C SER A 105 -10.92 23.54 41.92
N ASP A 106 -11.36 22.88 40.84
CA ASP A 106 -10.48 22.20 39.89
C ASP A 106 -9.83 23.18 38.91
N ILE A 107 -10.53 24.27 38.57
CA ILE A 107 -10.06 25.31 37.65
C ILE A 107 -10.48 26.70 38.14
N SER A 108 -9.49 27.53 38.48
CA SER A 108 -9.70 28.85 39.08
C SER A 108 -10.44 29.87 38.20
N ASN A 109 -10.44 29.68 36.88
CA ASN A 109 -11.14 30.52 35.89
C ASN A 109 -12.28 29.78 35.16
N ALA A 110 -12.84 28.72 35.77
CA ALA A 110 -13.85 27.88 35.11
C ALA A 110 -15.07 28.67 34.61
N ALA A 111 -15.55 29.65 35.37
CA ALA A 111 -16.68 30.51 34.99
C ALA A 111 -16.37 31.45 33.81
N THR A 112 -15.10 31.78 33.58
CA THR A 112 -14.67 32.57 32.42
C THR A 112 -14.52 31.69 31.18
N ILE A 113 -14.08 30.44 31.36
CA ILE A 113 -13.95 29.45 30.27
C ILE A 113 -15.33 28.97 29.82
N CYS A 114 -16.21 28.66 30.77
CA CYS A 114 -17.52 28.07 30.57
C CYS A 114 -18.54 28.94 31.31
N ALA A 115 -19.10 29.90 30.58
CA ALA A 115 -20.05 30.84 31.15
C ALA A 115 -21.46 30.23 31.20
N SER A 116 -22.19 30.58 32.27
CA SER A 116 -23.58 30.16 32.51
C SER A 116 -23.80 28.65 32.42
N PRO A 117 -23.12 27.82 33.26
CA PRO A 117 -23.33 26.39 33.25
C PRO A 117 -24.81 26.09 33.54
N THR A 118 -25.48 25.49 32.57
CA THR A 118 -26.92 25.20 32.64
C THR A 118 -27.12 23.72 32.41
N GLN A 119 -27.69 23.03 33.41
CA GLN A 119 -27.93 21.59 33.37
C GLN A 119 -26.66 20.76 33.11
N GLY A 120 -25.49 21.21 33.59
CA GLY A 120 -24.22 20.49 33.44
C GLY A 120 -23.58 20.64 32.05
N LYS A 121 -23.97 21.69 31.30
CA LYS A 121 -23.37 22.09 30.01
C LYS A 121 -22.94 23.54 30.08
N CYS A 122 -21.97 23.93 29.26
CA CYS A 122 -21.57 25.31 29.11
C CYS A 122 -22.58 26.09 28.26
N GLY A 123 -22.99 27.28 28.72
CA GLY A 123 -23.86 28.16 27.94
C GLY A 123 -23.10 28.91 26.85
N SER A 124 -21.84 29.29 27.11
CA SER A 124 -20.92 29.83 26.11
C SER A 124 -19.47 29.63 26.54
N CYS A 125 -18.56 29.69 25.56
CA CYS A 125 -17.14 29.50 25.80
C CYS A 125 -16.35 30.82 25.72
N GLY A 126 -15.40 30.97 26.64
CA GLY A 126 -14.52 32.13 26.74
C GLY A 126 -13.28 32.05 25.85
N ASP A 127 -12.36 32.99 26.07
CA ASP A 127 -11.10 33.09 25.32
C ASP A 127 -10.22 31.84 25.48
N GLY A 128 -9.61 31.41 24.38
CA GLY A 128 -8.75 30.21 24.35
C GLY A 128 -9.52 28.88 24.23
N TYR A 129 -10.85 28.93 24.18
CA TYR A 129 -11.71 27.76 24.04
C TYR A 129 -12.75 27.94 22.93
N PHE A 130 -13.30 26.85 22.42
CA PHE A 130 -14.43 26.84 21.49
C PHE A 130 -15.52 25.86 21.95
N MET A 131 -16.75 26.13 21.51
CA MET A 131 -17.92 25.33 21.87
C MET A 131 -18.06 24.09 20.99
N TYR A 132 -18.19 22.93 21.61
CA TYR A 132 -18.42 21.64 20.94
C TYR A 132 -19.23 20.70 21.84
N LYS A 133 -20.31 20.11 21.33
CA LYS A 133 -21.18 19.13 22.03
C LYS A 133 -21.55 19.51 23.48
N GLY A 134 -21.76 20.81 23.74
CA GLY A 134 -22.17 21.33 25.05
C GLY A 134 -21.04 21.68 26.03
N GLY A 135 -19.78 21.48 25.65
CA GLY A 135 -18.60 21.80 26.46
C GLY A 135 -17.64 22.77 25.75
N CYS A 136 -16.70 23.31 26.53
CA CYS A 136 -15.65 24.19 26.04
C CYS A 136 -14.32 23.45 25.89
N TYR A 137 -13.79 23.43 24.68
CA TYR A 137 -12.56 22.70 24.32
C TYR A 137 -11.44 23.66 23.99
N LYS A 138 -10.25 23.40 24.51
CA LYS A 138 -9.10 24.28 24.35
C LYS A 138 -8.58 24.25 22.92
N PHE A 139 -8.34 25.42 22.30
CA PHE A 139 -7.65 25.49 21.00
C PHE A 139 -6.26 24.87 21.08
N ALA A 140 -5.89 24.10 20.05
CA ALA A 140 -4.63 23.34 20.00
C ALA A 140 -4.35 22.46 21.25
N GLY A 141 -5.36 22.21 22.08
CA GLY A 141 -5.28 21.26 23.19
C GLY A 141 -5.33 19.82 22.70
N GLU A 142 -5.02 18.88 23.59
CA GLU A 142 -4.95 17.45 23.26
C GLU A 142 -6.25 16.92 22.63
N LEU A 143 -7.41 17.42 23.06
CA LEU A 143 -8.71 17.08 22.48
C LEU A 143 -9.17 18.09 21.43
N GLY A 144 -9.03 19.39 21.73
CA GLY A 144 -9.52 20.43 20.84
C GLY A 144 -8.82 20.46 19.48
N GLY A 145 -7.54 20.05 19.42
CA GLY A 145 -6.79 19.91 18.17
C GLY A 145 -7.31 18.81 17.23
N PHE A 146 -8.11 17.86 17.73
CA PHE A 146 -8.80 16.87 16.89
C PHE A 146 -10.11 17.38 16.28
N ILE A 147 -10.53 18.62 16.60
CA ILE A 147 -11.79 19.21 16.13
C ILE A 147 -11.52 20.53 15.42
N CYS A 148 -10.66 21.36 16.00
CA CYS A 148 -10.34 22.70 15.54
C CYS A 148 -8.86 22.80 15.16
N ALA A 149 -8.60 23.28 13.95
CA ALA A 149 -7.27 23.57 13.41
C ALA A 149 -6.80 25.01 13.70
N ASP A 150 -7.63 25.84 14.35
CA ASP A 150 -7.19 27.17 14.77
C ASP A 150 -6.06 27.07 15.80
N PRO A 151 -5.03 27.94 15.70
CA PRO A 151 -3.93 27.96 16.66
C PRO A 151 -4.42 28.38 18.05
N GLU A 152 -3.64 28.09 19.09
CA GLU A 152 -3.93 28.48 20.49
C GLU A 152 -4.13 30.01 20.64
N SER A 153 -3.43 30.79 19.81
CA SER A 153 -3.60 32.24 19.65
C SER A 153 -4.83 32.66 18.82
N GLY A 154 -5.74 31.71 18.53
CA GLY A 154 -7.08 31.93 18.00
C GLY A 154 -7.91 32.88 18.86
N ALA A 155 -7.48 33.19 20.08
CA ALA A 155 -7.86 34.35 20.88
C ALA A 155 -7.46 35.72 20.27
N ALA A 156 -7.34 35.83 18.94
CA ALA A 156 -7.35 37.13 18.29
C ALA A 156 -8.70 37.79 18.61
N ALA A 157 -8.66 39.04 19.06
CA ALA A 157 -9.83 39.80 19.54
C ALA A 157 -11.10 39.51 18.72
N GLY A 158 -12.13 38.94 19.37
CA GLY A 158 -13.43 38.65 18.76
C GLY A 158 -13.71 37.18 18.38
N LYS A 159 -12.86 36.23 18.78
CA LYS A 159 -13.06 34.78 18.52
C LYS A 159 -13.32 33.91 19.76
N ALA A 160 -13.57 34.51 20.93
CA ALA A 160 -13.92 33.80 22.15
C ALA A 160 -15.03 32.76 21.86
N GLY A 161 -14.77 31.48 22.11
CA GLY A 161 -15.76 30.42 21.93
C GLY A 161 -15.99 29.92 20.50
N ILE A 162 -15.31 30.46 19.49
CA ILE A 162 -15.58 30.15 18.06
C ILE A 162 -14.37 29.55 17.37
N CYS A 163 -14.51 28.32 16.88
CA CYS A 163 -13.56 27.74 15.91
C CYS A 163 -13.90 28.17 14.48
N THR A 164 -12.91 28.72 13.77
CA THR A 164 -13.03 29.20 12.39
C THR A 164 -12.50 28.22 11.36
N ASN A 165 -11.49 27.40 11.70
CA ASN A 165 -10.98 26.33 10.85
C ASN A 165 -11.19 24.97 11.51
N CYS A 166 -12.16 24.20 11.03
CA CYS A 166 -12.40 22.84 11.51
C CYS A 166 -11.42 21.85 10.86
N VAL A 167 -11.05 20.78 11.57
CA VAL A 167 -10.23 19.72 10.97
C VAL A 167 -11.03 18.89 9.95
N ALA A 168 -10.32 18.14 9.11
CA ALA A 168 -10.96 17.23 8.15
C ALA A 168 -11.91 16.25 8.85
N GLY A 169 -13.10 16.07 8.28
CA GLY A 169 -14.19 15.31 8.90
C GLY A 169 -15.20 16.17 9.66
N PHE A 170 -14.93 17.45 9.82
CA PHE A 170 -15.86 18.43 10.38
C PHE A 170 -16.10 19.57 9.41
N PHE A 171 -17.31 20.12 9.43
CA PHE A 171 -17.65 21.35 8.73
C PHE A 171 -17.97 22.46 9.74
N LYS A 172 -17.75 23.70 9.31
CA LYS A 172 -18.02 24.89 10.12
C LYS A 172 -19.52 25.15 10.20
N HIS A 173 -20.00 25.49 11.38
CA HIS A 173 -21.36 25.98 11.54
C HIS A 173 -21.57 27.28 10.73
N PRO A 174 -22.65 27.40 9.92
CA PRO A 174 -22.86 28.52 9.00
C PRO A 174 -23.02 29.88 9.71
N SER A 175 -23.69 29.90 10.86
CA SER A 175 -23.79 31.06 11.77
C SER A 175 -22.99 30.85 13.05
N PRO A 176 -21.65 30.97 13.04
CA PRO A 176 -20.80 30.70 14.21
C PRO A 176 -21.08 31.69 15.35
N ALA A 177 -21.17 31.18 16.58
CA ALA A 177 -21.34 31.96 17.79
C ALA A 177 -20.69 31.23 18.97
N ASN A 178 -20.35 31.96 20.03
CA ASN A 178 -19.65 31.41 21.20
C ASN A 178 -20.51 30.47 22.06
N ASN A 179 -21.81 30.41 21.78
CA ASN A 179 -22.81 29.54 22.40
C ASN A 179 -23.34 28.45 21.44
N LYS A 180 -22.78 28.37 20.22
CA LYS A 180 -23.14 27.37 19.21
C LYS A 180 -21.97 26.46 18.91
N GLN A 181 -22.25 25.23 18.54
CA GLN A 181 -21.20 24.30 18.18
C GLN A 181 -20.45 24.81 16.93
N SER A 182 -19.15 25.03 17.04
CA SER A 182 -18.38 25.64 15.96
C SER A 182 -18.10 24.68 14.80
N CYS A 183 -17.77 23.43 15.13
CA CYS A 183 -17.43 22.38 14.18
C CYS A 183 -18.39 21.21 14.38
N ILE A 184 -19.06 20.80 13.31
CA ILE A 184 -20.03 19.72 13.30
C ILE A 184 -19.44 18.57 12.48
N ALA A 185 -19.50 17.35 12.99
CA ALA A 185 -18.95 16.20 12.28
C ALA A 185 -19.74 15.95 10.99
N CYS A 186 -19.06 15.60 9.90
CA CYS A 186 -19.73 15.34 8.62
C CYS A 186 -20.73 14.19 8.69
N ASN A 187 -20.54 13.23 9.61
CA ASN A 187 -21.45 12.12 9.86
C ASN A 187 -22.45 12.36 11.00
N GLU A 188 -22.53 13.59 11.52
CA GLU A 188 -23.49 13.95 12.56
C GLU A 188 -24.92 13.88 12.00
N THR A 189 -25.77 13.04 12.54
CA THR A 189 -27.16 12.93 12.08
C THR A 189 -28.14 13.68 12.97
N ASP A 190 -27.74 14.00 14.20
CA ASP A 190 -28.55 14.83 15.08
C ASP A 190 -28.57 16.25 14.53
N THR A 191 -29.73 16.89 14.63
CA THR A 191 -29.88 18.29 14.23
C THR A 191 -29.35 19.18 15.35
N ILE A 192 -28.32 19.97 15.05
CA ILE A 192 -27.68 20.93 15.94
C ILE A 192 -27.92 22.31 15.35
N ASP A 193 -28.75 23.13 16.00
CA ASP A 193 -29.09 24.48 15.53
C ASP A 193 -29.57 24.50 14.07
N ASP A 194 -30.51 23.61 13.72
CA ASP A 194 -31.06 23.40 12.36
C ASP A 194 -30.05 22.91 11.31
N VAL A 195 -28.86 22.49 11.74
CA VAL A 195 -27.78 22.02 10.88
C VAL A 195 -27.41 20.57 11.24
N LYS A 196 -27.11 19.76 10.23
CA LYS A 196 -26.66 18.37 10.42
C LYS A 196 -25.69 17.93 9.34
N GLY A 197 -24.99 16.84 9.58
CA GLY A 197 -24.22 16.11 8.58
C GLY A 197 -25.07 15.09 7.80
N VAL A 198 -24.36 14.17 7.14
CA VAL A 198 -24.91 13.08 6.34
C VAL A 198 -24.38 11.76 6.87
N LEU A 199 -25.26 10.79 7.14
CA LEU A 199 -24.87 9.49 7.68
C LEU A 199 -23.77 8.84 6.83
N LYS A 200 -22.72 8.32 7.48
CA LYS A 200 -21.51 7.73 6.86
C LYS A 200 -20.71 8.71 5.97
N CYS A 201 -20.91 10.02 6.09
CA CYS A 201 -20.09 10.98 5.38
C CYS A 201 -18.75 11.23 6.09
N LYS A 202 -17.64 11.13 5.35
CA LYS A 202 -16.29 11.36 5.86
C LYS A 202 -15.81 12.78 5.59
N VAL A 203 -16.18 13.37 4.46
CA VAL A 203 -15.81 14.73 4.07
C VAL A 203 -17.03 15.42 3.49
N CYS A 204 -17.28 16.65 3.90
CA CYS A 204 -18.48 17.39 3.52
C CYS A 204 -18.20 18.89 3.44
N SER A 205 -19.09 19.60 2.73
CA SER A 205 -19.14 21.06 2.68
C SER A 205 -20.29 21.57 3.55
N PRO A 206 -20.10 22.68 4.28
CA PRO A 206 -21.14 23.26 5.12
C PRO A 206 -22.35 23.71 4.28
N PRO A 207 -23.58 23.68 4.83
CA PRO A 207 -24.72 24.33 4.21
C PRO A 207 -24.57 25.86 4.25
N ASN A 208 -25.35 26.58 3.43
CA ASN A 208 -25.32 28.04 3.43
C ASN A 208 -25.91 28.65 4.71
N ASP A 209 -27.05 28.11 5.18
CA ASP A 209 -27.78 28.62 6.35
C ASP A 209 -28.22 27.49 7.29
N THR A 210 -29.21 26.70 6.85
CA THR A 210 -29.78 25.58 7.61
C THR A 210 -29.83 24.32 6.74
N GLY A 211 -29.90 23.15 7.36
CA GLY A 211 -30.07 21.87 6.70
C GLY A 211 -28.84 20.98 6.76
N ALA A 212 -28.79 20.00 5.85
CA ALA A 212 -27.70 19.03 5.81
C ALA A 212 -26.49 19.59 5.07
N ALA A 213 -25.29 19.28 5.59
CA ALA A 213 -24.05 19.44 4.85
C ALA A 213 -24.07 18.60 3.56
N THR A 214 -23.33 19.05 2.53
CA THR A 214 -23.19 18.29 1.29
C THR A 214 -22.01 17.35 1.40
N CYS A 215 -22.24 16.04 1.36
CA CYS A 215 -21.18 15.06 1.41
C CYS A 215 -20.37 15.03 0.10
N THR A 216 -19.04 15.10 0.21
CA THR A 216 -18.10 15.04 -0.92
C THR A 216 -17.27 13.76 -0.93
N ALA A 217 -17.16 13.08 0.21
CA ALA A 217 -16.59 11.74 0.29
C ALA A 217 -17.24 10.96 1.44
N CYS A 218 -17.64 9.72 1.16
CA CYS A 218 -18.24 8.85 2.15
C CYS A 218 -17.19 7.95 2.82
N ALA A 219 -17.60 7.24 3.88
CA ALA A 219 -16.80 6.21 4.50
C ALA A 219 -16.53 5.03 3.55
N ASP A 220 -15.49 4.27 3.81
CA ASP A 220 -15.13 3.10 2.99
C ASP A 220 -16.31 2.13 2.85
N GLY A 221 -16.47 1.55 1.65
CA GLY A 221 -17.62 0.71 1.30
C GLY A 221 -18.91 1.46 0.95
N THR A 222 -18.87 2.79 0.86
CA THR A 222 -20.00 3.62 0.39
C THR A 222 -19.55 4.65 -0.65
N PHE A 223 -20.49 5.15 -1.45
CA PHE A 223 -20.27 6.19 -2.46
C PHE A 223 -21.25 7.35 -2.25
N VAL A 224 -20.87 8.53 -2.77
CA VAL A 224 -21.70 9.73 -2.73
C VAL A 224 -22.85 9.58 -3.73
N ASN A 225 -24.08 9.69 -3.25
CA ASN A 225 -25.28 9.65 -4.07
C ASN A 225 -26.12 10.92 -3.85
N ASN A 226 -27.13 11.11 -4.71
CA ASN A 226 -28.07 12.22 -4.68
C ASN A 226 -27.36 13.58 -4.51
N SER A 227 -26.30 13.80 -5.30
CA SER A 227 -25.49 15.02 -5.28
C SER A 227 -24.93 15.40 -3.90
N GLY A 228 -24.57 14.42 -3.07
CA GLY A 228 -24.00 14.67 -1.74
C GLY A 228 -25.01 14.61 -0.60
N ALA A 229 -26.29 14.38 -0.87
CA ALA A 229 -27.30 14.29 0.18
C ALA A 229 -27.25 12.96 0.95
N GLU A 230 -26.68 11.90 0.37
CA GLU A 230 -26.60 10.59 1.02
C GLU A 230 -25.36 9.79 0.62
N CYS A 231 -24.98 8.85 1.49
CA CYS A 231 -23.95 7.85 1.23
C CYS A 231 -24.61 6.48 1.09
N THR A 232 -24.51 5.88 -0.10
CA THR A 232 -25.10 4.58 -0.41
C THR A 232 -24.02 3.50 -0.40
N SER A 233 -24.37 2.28 0.03
CA SER A 233 -23.43 1.17 0.07
C SER A 233 -23.02 0.73 -1.33
N CYS A 234 -21.74 0.39 -1.48
CA CYS A 234 -21.23 -0.29 -2.67
C CYS A 234 -21.84 -1.68 -2.83
N ASN A 235 -21.67 -2.26 -4.02
CA ASN A 235 -21.91 -3.68 -4.21
C ASN A 235 -21.11 -4.53 -3.21
N ALA A 236 -21.66 -5.66 -2.77
CA ALA A 236 -21.09 -6.50 -1.73
C ALA A 236 -19.64 -6.95 -1.99
N ALA A 237 -19.20 -7.04 -3.25
CA ALA A 237 -17.82 -7.40 -3.59
C ALA A 237 -16.82 -6.22 -3.58
N CYS A 238 -17.29 -4.98 -3.77
CA CYS A 238 -16.43 -3.81 -3.82
C CYS A 238 -16.02 -3.36 -2.41
N ALA A 239 -14.75 -2.99 -2.22
CA ALA A 239 -14.30 -2.23 -1.06
C ALA A 239 -14.51 -0.72 -1.27
N THR A 240 -14.33 -0.24 -2.50
CA THR A 240 -14.64 1.14 -2.92
C THR A 240 -15.31 1.10 -4.30
N CYS A 241 -16.19 2.07 -4.57
CA CYS A 241 -17.00 2.11 -5.78
C CYS A 241 -17.41 3.54 -6.14
N THR A 242 -17.83 3.74 -7.40
CA THR A 242 -18.46 4.99 -7.88
C THR A 242 -19.98 4.91 -7.88
N SER A 243 -20.56 3.70 -7.86
CA SER A 243 -22.00 3.46 -7.74
C SER A 243 -22.31 2.07 -7.16
N ALA A 244 -23.59 1.72 -7.03
CA ALA A 244 -24.04 0.42 -6.56
C ALA A 244 -23.88 -0.71 -7.59
N GLU A 245 -23.50 -0.39 -8.83
CA GLU A 245 -23.35 -1.34 -9.92
C GLU A 245 -22.15 -2.28 -9.70
N THR A 246 -22.25 -3.50 -10.21
CA THR A 246 -21.17 -4.50 -10.10
C THR A 246 -19.93 -4.14 -10.90
N THR A 247 -20.08 -3.31 -11.93
CA THR A 247 -19.00 -2.81 -12.81
C THR A 247 -18.43 -1.47 -12.35
N ALA A 248 -18.93 -0.92 -11.25
CA ALA A 248 -18.53 0.39 -10.73
C ALA A 248 -17.59 0.28 -9.52
N CYS A 249 -17.01 -0.90 -9.27
CA CYS A 249 -15.98 -1.01 -8.24
C CYS A 249 -14.74 -0.23 -8.67
N THR A 250 -14.00 0.32 -7.72
CA THR A 250 -12.65 0.88 -7.93
C THR A 250 -11.59 0.10 -7.13
N SER A 251 -12.03 -0.71 -6.17
CA SER A 251 -11.21 -1.76 -5.56
C SER A 251 -12.08 -2.85 -4.94
N CYS A 252 -11.49 -4.03 -4.76
CA CYS A 252 -12.19 -5.19 -4.20
C CYS A 252 -11.89 -5.39 -2.72
N LYS A 253 -12.78 -6.12 -2.05
CA LYS A 253 -12.54 -6.55 -0.67
C LYS A 253 -11.45 -7.61 -0.63
N ASP A 254 -10.62 -7.57 0.41
CA ASP A 254 -9.55 -8.54 0.62
C ASP A 254 -10.07 -9.91 1.09
N SER A 255 -11.37 -10.02 1.40
CA SER A 255 -12.02 -11.24 1.87
C SER A 255 -13.15 -11.69 0.93
N GLY A 256 -13.43 -12.99 0.95
CA GLY A 256 -14.41 -13.64 0.06
C GLY A 256 -13.80 -14.20 -1.22
N ASN A 257 -14.62 -14.57 -2.21
CA ASN A 257 -14.14 -15.23 -3.42
C ASN A 257 -13.74 -14.25 -4.54
N ASN A 258 -14.18 -13.00 -4.48
CA ASN A 258 -14.02 -12.01 -5.54
C ASN A 258 -13.06 -10.89 -5.10
N GLN A 259 -11.79 -11.24 -4.95
CA GLN A 259 -10.78 -10.35 -4.37
C GLN A 259 -9.96 -9.59 -5.42
N TYR A 260 -10.02 -9.98 -6.70
CA TYR A 260 -9.20 -9.40 -7.75
C TYR A 260 -9.99 -8.33 -8.50
N PHE A 261 -9.46 -7.11 -8.53
CA PHE A 261 -10.03 -6.03 -9.32
C PHE A 261 -9.67 -6.19 -10.80
N LYS A 262 -10.68 -6.26 -11.66
CA LYS A 262 -10.54 -6.27 -13.11
C LYS A 262 -11.17 -5.00 -13.68
N GLU A 263 -10.32 -4.10 -14.17
CA GLU A 263 -10.74 -2.87 -14.83
C GLU A 263 -11.62 -3.17 -16.06
N GLY A 264 -12.63 -2.32 -16.27
CA GLY A 264 -13.52 -2.42 -17.42
C GLY A 264 -12.91 -1.82 -18.68
N ASP A 265 -13.53 -2.12 -19.83
CA ASP A 265 -13.03 -1.67 -21.14
C ASP A 265 -13.07 -0.13 -21.33
N ALA A 266 -13.78 0.59 -20.45
CA ALA A 266 -13.85 2.05 -20.47
C ALA A 266 -12.54 2.72 -20.02
N ASN A 267 -11.66 2.00 -19.31
CA ASN A 267 -10.40 2.52 -18.76
C ASN A 267 -10.57 3.81 -17.93
N ASP A 268 -11.67 3.88 -17.18
CA ASP A 268 -12.02 5.02 -16.33
C ASP A 268 -11.66 4.77 -14.85
N GLY A 269 -10.87 3.73 -14.57
CA GLY A 269 -10.55 3.28 -13.22
C GLY A 269 -11.68 2.51 -12.53
N THR A 270 -12.78 2.21 -13.22
CA THR A 270 -13.86 1.36 -12.70
C THR A 270 -13.82 -0.03 -13.30
N GLY A 271 -14.41 -0.99 -12.59
CA GLY A 271 -14.39 -2.38 -13.01
C GLY A 271 -15.15 -3.31 -12.09
N THR A 272 -14.85 -4.60 -12.24
CA THR A 272 -15.52 -5.69 -11.53
C THR A 272 -14.59 -6.39 -10.56
N CYS A 273 -15.17 -6.91 -9.49
CA CYS A 273 -14.45 -7.79 -8.56
C CYS A 273 -14.70 -9.24 -8.93
N VAL A 274 -13.61 -9.96 -9.22
CA VAL A 274 -13.64 -11.32 -9.74
C VAL A 274 -12.75 -12.26 -8.92
N ALA A 275 -12.97 -13.55 -9.08
CA ALA A 275 -12.10 -14.57 -8.51
C ALA A 275 -10.76 -14.65 -9.28
N GLU A 276 -9.74 -15.19 -8.63
CA GLU A 276 -8.39 -15.34 -9.19
C GLU A 276 -8.39 -16.03 -10.57
N SER A 277 -9.18 -17.11 -10.68
CA SER A 277 -9.31 -17.91 -11.90
C SER A 277 -10.01 -17.18 -13.06
N ALA A 278 -10.60 -16.01 -12.81
CA ALA A 278 -11.20 -15.18 -13.86
C ALA A 278 -10.19 -14.23 -14.52
N CYS A 279 -9.01 -14.04 -13.91
CA CYS A 279 -7.90 -13.30 -14.51
C CYS A 279 -7.16 -14.19 -15.53
N THR A 280 -7.76 -14.42 -16.70
CA THR A 280 -7.20 -15.29 -17.74
C THR A 280 -7.20 -14.63 -19.11
N SER A 281 -6.50 -15.25 -20.06
CA SER A 281 -6.36 -14.82 -21.45
C SER A 281 -5.60 -13.50 -21.60
N THR A 282 -6.29 -12.36 -21.53
CA THR A 282 -5.69 -11.02 -21.70
C THR A 282 -5.20 -10.40 -20.39
N HIS A 283 -5.48 -11.07 -19.28
CA HIS A 283 -5.10 -10.63 -17.93
C HIS A 283 -4.56 -11.82 -17.14
N PHE A 284 -3.85 -11.53 -16.06
CA PHE A 284 -3.36 -12.50 -15.09
C PHE A 284 -3.54 -11.97 -13.66
N PRO A 285 -3.72 -12.85 -12.65
CA PRO A 285 -3.87 -12.43 -11.28
C PRO A 285 -2.50 -12.02 -10.71
N THR A 286 -2.45 -10.86 -10.05
CA THR A 286 -1.26 -10.37 -9.37
C THR A 286 -1.63 -9.40 -8.26
N THR A 287 -0.63 -8.93 -7.54
CA THR A 287 -0.77 -7.83 -6.59
C THR A 287 -0.10 -6.60 -7.19
N ASP A 288 -0.85 -5.50 -7.28
CA ASP A 288 -0.33 -4.23 -7.75
C ASP A 288 0.82 -3.78 -6.85
N LYS A 289 1.99 -3.53 -7.45
CA LYS A 289 3.22 -3.23 -6.69
C LYS A 289 3.20 -1.88 -5.96
N THR A 290 2.27 -1.00 -6.31
CA THR A 290 2.18 0.35 -5.74
C THR A 290 1.21 0.38 -4.56
N SER A 291 0.00 -0.12 -4.77
CA SER A 291 -1.10 -0.11 -3.83
C SER A 291 -1.16 -1.35 -2.94
N GLN A 292 -0.42 -2.41 -3.29
CA GLN A 292 -0.46 -3.72 -2.64
C GLN A 292 -1.84 -4.40 -2.69
N LYS A 293 -2.67 -4.04 -3.66
CA LYS A 293 -4.03 -4.60 -3.86
C LYS A 293 -4.03 -5.69 -4.92
N LYS A 294 -4.93 -6.68 -4.78
CA LYS A 294 -5.11 -7.76 -5.75
C LYS A 294 -5.81 -7.25 -7.01
N ILE A 295 -5.19 -7.47 -8.17
CA ILE A 295 -5.67 -7.01 -9.47
C ILE A 295 -5.57 -8.12 -10.52
N CYS A 296 -6.46 -8.10 -11.51
CA CYS A 296 -6.22 -8.75 -12.79
C CYS A 296 -5.41 -7.77 -13.64
N ALA A 297 -4.09 -7.91 -13.68
CA ALA A 297 -3.24 -7.03 -14.48
C ALA A 297 -3.31 -7.43 -15.97
N PRO A 298 -3.31 -6.46 -16.91
CA PRO A 298 -3.17 -6.74 -18.34
C PRO A 298 -1.87 -7.48 -18.63
N CYS A 299 -1.87 -8.41 -19.59
CA CYS A 299 -0.67 -9.18 -19.95
C CYS A 299 0.52 -8.32 -20.40
N ASN A 300 0.26 -7.12 -20.92
CA ASN A 300 1.29 -6.16 -21.33
C ASN A 300 1.76 -5.21 -20.21
N ASP A 301 1.25 -5.36 -18.99
CA ASP A 301 1.64 -4.54 -17.85
C ASP A 301 2.95 -5.05 -17.22
N ALA A 302 4.08 -4.62 -17.80
CA ALA A 302 5.40 -4.95 -17.29
C ALA A 302 5.64 -4.49 -15.84
N SER A 303 4.95 -3.44 -15.37
CA SER A 303 5.07 -2.94 -14.01
C SER A 303 4.56 -3.97 -13.01
N ASN A 304 3.48 -4.69 -13.35
CA ASN A 304 2.85 -5.68 -12.49
C ASN A 304 3.21 -7.14 -12.82
N GLY A 305 4.26 -7.36 -13.63
CA GLY A 305 4.82 -8.68 -13.93
C GLY A 305 4.47 -9.25 -15.31
N GLY A 306 3.74 -8.48 -16.12
CA GLY A 306 3.46 -8.78 -17.52
C GLY A 306 4.69 -8.65 -18.43
N ILE A 307 4.46 -8.79 -19.73
CA ILE A 307 5.48 -8.73 -20.78
C ILE A 307 5.06 -7.64 -21.78
N ALA A 308 5.92 -6.66 -22.03
CA ALA A 308 5.66 -5.62 -23.02
C ALA A 308 5.22 -6.24 -24.37
N ASP A 309 4.20 -5.63 -24.98
CA ASP A 309 3.58 -6.09 -26.23
C ASP A 309 2.97 -7.49 -26.19
N CYS A 310 2.73 -8.06 -25.01
CA CYS A 310 2.02 -9.32 -24.87
C CYS A 310 0.49 -9.13 -24.77
N LYS A 311 -0.25 -9.73 -25.70
CA LYS A 311 -1.72 -9.69 -25.73
C LYS A 311 -2.36 -10.77 -24.87
N THR A 312 -1.85 -12.00 -24.98
CA THR A 312 -2.37 -13.14 -24.22
C THR A 312 -1.26 -13.82 -23.45
N CYS A 313 -1.53 -14.14 -22.19
CA CYS A 313 -0.54 -14.69 -21.30
C CYS A 313 -1.14 -15.72 -20.34
N ALA A 314 -0.26 -16.54 -19.78
CA ALA A 314 -0.58 -17.47 -18.70
C ALA A 314 0.39 -17.24 -17.53
N PRO A 315 -0.07 -17.30 -16.27
CA PRO A 315 0.81 -17.27 -15.12
C PRO A 315 1.88 -18.37 -15.20
N LYS A 316 3.12 -18.04 -14.85
CA LYS A 316 4.12 -19.07 -14.55
C LYS A 316 3.73 -19.80 -13.26
N THR A 317 4.27 -20.98 -13.04
CA THR A 317 4.02 -21.75 -11.82
C THR A 317 4.41 -20.93 -10.57
N THR A 318 3.80 -21.25 -9.43
CA THR A 318 3.84 -20.45 -8.20
C THR A 318 5.25 -20.09 -7.71
N ALA A 319 6.27 -20.89 -8.07
CA ALA A 319 7.68 -20.61 -7.74
C ALA A 319 8.30 -19.46 -8.56
N SER A 320 7.77 -19.15 -9.74
CA SER A 320 8.30 -18.15 -10.68
C SER A 320 7.53 -16.82 -10.68
N LEU A 321 6.55 -16.62 -9.79
CA LEU A 321 5.84 -15.35 -9.64
C LEU A 321 6.72 -14.25 -9.00
N ALA A 322 7.86 -14.62 -8.42
CA ALA A 322 8.85 -13.69 -7.88
C ALA A 322 9.85 -13.19 -8.96
N ASP A 323 9.96 -13.88 -10.09
CA ASP A 323 10.86 -13.53 -11.19
C ASP A 323 10.12 -12.72 -12.25
N ALA A 324 10.72 -11.62 -12.71
CA ALA A 324 10.17 -10.84 -13.82
C ALA A 324 10.64 -11.43 -15.16
N PRO A 325 9.75 -11.71 -16.13
CA PRO A 325 8.28 -11.60 -16.07
C PRO A 325 7.60 -12.79 -15.36
N SER A 326 6.46 -12.56 -14.72
CA SER A 326 5.70 -13.57 -13.95
C SER A 326 4.73 -14.40 -14.80
N VAL A 327 4.62 -14.09 -16.09
CA VAL A 327 3.76 -14.77 -17.06
C VAL A 327 4.56 -15.28 -18.25
N THR A 328 4.00 -16.21 -19.03
CA THR A 328 4.45 -16.54 -20.38
C THR A 328 3.47 -15.97 -21.40
N CYS A 329 4.01 -15.41 -22.48
CA CYS A 329 3.26 -14.83 -23.58
C CYS A 329 2.97 -15.88 -24.66
N SER A 330 1.71 -15.97 -25.08
CA SER A 330 1.28 -16.85 -26.18
C SER A 330 0.92 -16.10 -27.46
N ALA A 331 0.61 -14.80 -27.37
CA ALA A 331 0.38 -13.95 -28.54
C ALA A 331 0.77 -12.51 -28.22
N CYS A 332 1.36 -11.84 -29.22
CA CYS A 332 1.72 -10.42 -29.13
C CYS A 332 0.54 -9.52 -29.51
N THR A 333 0.63 -8.24 -29.18
CA THR A 333 -0.39 -7.22 -29.47
C THR A 333 -0.54 -6.94 -30.96
N THR A 334 0.57 -6.99 -31.70
CA THR A 334 0.60 -6.82 -33.15
C THR A 334 0.90 -8.14 -33.85
N ASP A 335 0.33 -8.32 -35.05
CA ASP A 335 0.57 -9.52 -35.86
C ASP A 335 1.98 -9.55 -36.47
N THR A 336 2.68 -8.40 -36.50
CA THR A 336 4.10 -8.31 -36.89
C THR A 336 5.01 -8.88 -35.82
N ASN A 337 4.55 -8.95 -34.57
CA ASN A 337 5.37 -9.44 -33.47
C ASN A 337 5.05 -10.92 -33.20
N LYS A 338 6.08 -11.67 -32.79
CA LYS A 338 5.93 -13.06 -32.33
C LYS A 338 6.63 -13.25 -30.99
N PRO A 339 6.06 -14.07 -30.08
CA PRO A 339 6.72 -14.39 -28.84
C PRO A 339 7.94 -15.27 -29.12
N ASN A 340 8.96 -15.24 -28.27
CA ASN A 340 9.91 -16.33 -28.26
C ASN A 340 9.28 -17.62 -27.69
N LYS A 341 9.97 -18.73 -27.84
CA LYS A 341 9.58 -20.10 -27.47
C LYS A 341 9.48 -20.24 -25.96
N ALA A 342 10.27 -19.45 -25.22
CA ALA A 342 10.14 -19.32 -23.77
C ALA A 342 8.91 -18.50 -23.35
N GLY A 343 8.29 -17.77 -24.27
CA GLY A 343 7.19 -16.84 -24.01
C GLY A 343 7.59 -15.68 -23.10
N SER A 344 8.88 -15.32 -23.01
CA SER A 344 9.37 -14.26 -22.14
C SER A 344 9.37 -12.88 -22.77
N LYS A 345 9.31 -12.79 -24.11
CA LYS A 345 9.32 -11.51 -24.83
C LYS A 345 8.67 -11.64 -26.21
N CYS A 346 8.09 -10.55 -26.70
CA CYS A 346 7.65 -10.36 -28.08
C CYS A 346 8.72 -9.62 -28.89
N PHE A 347 8.98 -10.10 -30.12
CA PHE A 347 9.97 -9.54 -31.04
C PHE A 347 9.33 -9.22 -32.38
N ASP A 348 9.86 -8.24 -33.10
CA ASP A 348 9.44 -7.95 -34.47
C ASP A 348 9.85 -9.12 -35.39
N CYS A 349 8.87 -9.74 -36.03
CA CYS A 349 8.97 -11.06 -36.62
C CYS A 349 8.03 -11.19 -37.82
N GLN A 350 8.37 -10.49 -38.91
CA GLN A 350 7.56 -10.44 -40.14
C GLN A 350 7.87 -11.57 -41.14
N MET A 351 8.76 -12.50 -40.79
CA MET A 351 9.15 -13.60 -41.67
C MET A 351 7.97 -14.55 -41.89
N ALA A 352 7.65 -14.80 -43.15
CA ALA A 352 6.56 -15.69 -43.52
C ALA A 352 6.77 -17.10 -42.94
N GLY A 353 5.80 -17.59 -42.18
CA GLY A 353 5.81 -18.92 -41.57
C GLY A 353 6.69 -19.06 -40.33
N CYS A 354 7.16 -17.96 -39.74
CA CYS A 354 7.84 -17.97 -38.45
C CYS A 354 6.84 -17.85 -37.29
N SER A 355 6.85 -18.83 -36.39
CA SER A 355 5.97 -18.89 -35.20
C SER A 355 6.57 -18.20 -33.99
N HIS A 356 7.90 -18.25 -33.85
CA HIS A 356 8.63 -17.69 -32.72
C HIS A 356 9.93 -17.04 -33.15
N CYS A 357 10.23 -15.88 -32.58
CA CYS A 357 11.47 -15.15 -32.82
C CYS A 357 12.29 -15.04 -31.53
N SER A 358 13.61 -15.26 -31.64
CA SER A 358 14.55 -15.11 -30.53
C SER A 358 15.11 -13.69 -30.40
N ALA A 359 15.08 -12.93 -31.50
CA ALA A 359 15.41 -11.51 -31.61
C ALA A 359 14.62 -10.90 -32.79
N ASP A 360 14.67 -9.58 -32.92
CA ASP A 360 14.02 -8.90 -34.05
C ASP A 360 14.62 -9.41 -35.37
N GLY A 361 13.77 -9.94 -36.25
CA GLY A 361 14.18 -10.54 -37.52
C GLY A 361 14.92 -11.89 -37.42
N VAL A 362 14.96 -12.54 -36.25
CA VAL A 362 15.62 -13.84 -36.05
C VAL A 362 14.61 -14.90 -35.59
N CYS A 363 14.20 -15.74 -36.53
CA CYS A 363 13.29 -16.86 -36.31
C CYS A 363 13.97 -17.97 -35.51
N GLU A 364 13.25 -18.55 -34.55
CA GLU A 364 13.71 -19.71 -33.77
C GLU A 364 12.78 -20.93 -33.90
N ALA A 365 11.57 -20.73 -34.40
CA ALA A 365 10.66 -21.80 -34.75
C ALA A 365 9.71 -21.36 -35.87
N CYS A 366 9.35 -22.30 -36.75
CA CYS A 366 8.41 -22.10 -37.84
C CYS A 366 7.01 -22.62 -37.47
N ASP A 367 5.96 -22.11 -38.12
CA ASP A 367 4.54 -22.48 -37.90
C ASP A 367 4.18 -23.90 -38.42
N ASN A 368 5.08 -24.53 -39.20
CA ASN A 368 4.84 -25.78 -39.95
C ASN A 368 6.01 -26.79 -39.79
N THR A 369 6.05 -27.82 -40.63
CA THR A 369 7.21 -28.73 -40.77
C THR A 369 8.47 -28.08 -41.35
N ASN A 370 8.39 -26.78 -41.70
CA ASN A 370 9.52 -25.99 -42.18
C ASN A 370 10.63 -25.90 -41.12
N LYS A 371 11.84 -25.66 -41.60
CA LYS A 371 13.06 -25.57 -40.81
C LYS A 371 13.54 -24.13 -40.76
N VAL A 372 14.00 -23.70 -39.60
CA VAL A 372 14.67 -22.41 -39.46
C VAL A 372 15.97 -22.45 -40.27
N SER A 373 16.22 -21.44 -41.10
CA SER A 373 17.47 -21.34 -41.86
C SER A 373 18.69 -21.22 -40.92
N PRO A 374 19.92 -21.53 -41.38
CA PRO A 374 21.12 -21.40 -40.55
C PRO A 374 21.36 -20.00 -39.96
N GLY A 375 20.89 -18.94 -40.63
CA GLY A 375 20.95 -17.56 -40.16
C GLY A 375 19.71 -17.11 -39.38
N GLY A 376 18.66 -17.93 -39.31
CA GLY A 376 17.40 -17.61 -38.66
C GLY A 376 16.53 -16.59 -39.41
N SER A 377 16.91 -16.15 -40.60
CA SER A 377 16.19 -15.09 -41.33
C SER A 377 15.03 -15.61 -42.20
N SER A 378 14.84 -16.93 -42.30
CA SER A 378 13.74 -17.51 -43.05
C SER A 378 13.36 -18.93 -42.58
N CYS A 379 12.17 -19.37 -42.99
CA CYS A 379 11.68 -20.73 -42.80
C CYS A 379 11.72 -21.47 -44.14
N VAL A 380 12.55 -22.51 -44.23
CA VAL A 380 12.81 -23.27 -45.45
C VAL A 380 12.25 -24.69 -45.38
N THR A 381 11.84 -25.27 -46.51
CA THR A 381 11.30 -26.64 -46.57
C THR A 381 12.40 -27.71 -46.53
N ALA A 382 13.62 -27.37 -46.94
CA ALA A 382 14.80 -28.23 -46.93
C ALA A 382 16.04 -27.43 -46.54
N CYS A 383 16.98 -28.09 -45.86
CA CYS A 383 18.21 -27.43 -45.44
C CYS A 383 19.17 -27.21 -46.63
N PRO A 384 19.85 -26.04 -46.67
CA PRO A 384 20.80 -25.72 -47.74
C PRO A 384 22.02 -26.66 -47.73
N GLU A 385 22.82 -26.62 -48.78
CA GLU A 385 24.06 -27.40 -48.86
C GLU A 385 24.97 -27.16 -47.65
N ASN A 386 25.68 -28.21 -47.24
CA ASN A 386 26.56 -28.21 -46.08
C ASN A 386 25.85 -27.92 -44.75
N SER A 387 24.56 -28.27 -44.64
CA SER A 387 23.79 -28.24 -43.40
C SER A 387 22.88 -29.46 -43.26
N SER A 388 22.42 -29.72 -42.04
CA SER A 388 21.44 -30.79 -41.75
C SER A 388 20.39 -30.32 -40.75
N ASP A 389 19.20 -30.93 -40.82
CA ASP A 389 18.10 -30.65 -39.88
C ASP A 389 18.44 -31.21 -38.49
N GLN A 390 18.40 -30.33 -37.50
CA GLN A 390 18.48 -30.67 -36.09
C GLN A 390 17.28 -30.06 -35.38
N SER A 391 16.29 -30.90 -35.08
CA SER A 391 15.09 -30.53 -34.32
C SER A 391 14.31 -29.34 -34.88
N GLY A 392 14.22 -29.20 -36.21
CA GLY A 392 13.47 -28.11 -36.84
C GLY A 392 14.31 -26.90 -37.23
N ALA A 393 15.63 -26.96 -37.11
CA ALA A 393 16.55 -25.92 -37.55
C ALA A 393 17.67 -26.51 -38.42
N CYS A 394 18.10 -25.78 -39.44
CA CYS A 394 19.21 -26.17 -40.29
C CYS A 394 20.53 -25.73 -39.67
N VAL A 395 21.36 -26.70 -39.30
CA VAL A 395 22.66 -26.47 -38.65
C VAL A 395 23.77 -26.79 -39.63
N CYS A 396 24.72 -25.85 -39.81
CA CYS A 396 25.87 -26.06 -40.68
C CYS A 396 26.72 -27.24 -40.21
N SER A 397 27.16 -28.06 -41.17
CA SER A 397 28.06 -29.18 -40.96
C SER A 397 29.43 -28.70 -40.45
N SER A 398 30.21 -29.62 -39.87
CA SER A 398 31.56 -29.31 -39.37
C SER A 398 32.44 -28.70 -40.47
N GLY A 399 33.13 -27.59 -40.14
CA GLY A 399 33.95 -26.83 -41.09
C GLY A 399 33.20 -25.76 -41.89
N PHE A 400 31.89 -25.56 -41.62
CA PHE A 400 31.09 -24.50 -42.21
C PHE A 400 30.46 -23.61 -41.13
N THR A 401 30.27 -22.33 -41.46
CA THR A 401 29.61 -21.32 -40.62
C THR A 401 28.45 -20.68 -41.38
N SER A 402 27.43 -20.22 -40.66
CA SER A 402 26.30 -19.53 -41.27
C SER A 402 26.74 -18.19 -41.88
N SER A 403 26.20 -17.89 -43.06
CA SER A 403 26.34 -16.62 -43.75
C SER A 403 25.00 -16.31 -44.42
N GLY A 404 24.18 -15.51 -43.74
CA GLY A 404 22.76 -15.38 -44.08
C GLY A 404 22.06 -16.75 -43.95
N ASP A 405 21.24 -17.11 -44.94
CA ASP A 405 20.50 -18.36 -44.95
C ASP A 405 21.29 -19.57 -45.50
N GLY A 406 22.59 -19.42 -45.74
CA GLY A 406 23.47 -20.48 -46.24
C GLY A 406 24.63 -20.81 -45.30
N CYS A 407 25.39 -21.84 -45.66
CA CYS A 407 26.60 -22.25 -44.97
C CYS A 407 27.83 -22.05 -45.87
N VAL A 408 28.85 -21.34 -45.37
CA VAL A 408 30.11 -21.10 -46.08
C VAL A 408 31.26 -21.75 -45.32
N ALA A 409 32.29 -22.20 -46.05
CA ALA A 409 33.46 -22.83 -45.44
C ALA A 409 34.11 -21.85 -44.44
N SER A 410 34.35 -22.34 -43.22
CA SER A 410 35.02 -21.55 -42.19
C SER A 410 36.44 -21.25 -42.65
N SER A 411 36.84 -19.98 -42.69
CA SER A 411 38.15 -19.51 -43.16
C SER A 411 39.33 -19.90 -42.24
N SER A 412 39.17 -20.93 -41.42
CA SER A 412 40.18 -21.49 -40.51
C SER A 412 40.58 -22.92 -40.88
N VAL A 413 40.64 -23.23 -42.17
CA VAL A 413 41.47 -24.35 -42.67
C VAL A 413 42.84 -23.79 -43.03
N ASN A 414 43.72 -23.73 -42.04
CA ASN A 414 45.14 -23.97 -42.30
C ASN A 414 45.23 -25.41 -42.84
N LEU A 415 45.27 -25.57 -44.16
CA LEU A 415 45.74 -26.81 -44.76
C LEU A 415 47.23 -26.96 -44.41
N SER A 416 47.53 -27.68 -43.32
CA SER A 416 48.84 -28.32 -43.16
C SER A 416 48.80 -29.66 -43.87
N THR A 417 49.04 -29.66 -45.18
CA THR A 417 49.43 -30.84 -45.92
C THR A 417 50.88 -31.18 -45.53
N GLY A 418 51.08 -32.23 -44.73
CA GLY A 418 52.42 -32.65 -44.34
C GLY A 418 52.49 -33.96 -43.55
N ALA A 419 52.80 -35.02 -44.29
CA ALA A 419 53.46 -36.26 -43.86
C ALA A 419 52.63 -37.42 -43.27
N ILE A 420 52.80 -38.56 -43.96
CA ILE A 420 52.38 -39.92 -43.65
C ILE A 420 53.47 -40.55 -42.77
N ALA A 421 53.05 -41.50 -41.92
CA ALA A 421 53.78 -42.66 -41.38
C ALA A 421 54.19 -42.61 -39.90
N GLY A 422 53.75 -43.63 -39.17
CA GLY A 422 54.26 -43.99 -37.84
C GLY A 422 53.24 -44.71 -36.98
N ALA A 423 53.03 -46.01 -37.23
CA ALA A 423 52.36 -46.88 -36.27
C ALA A 423 53.20 -46.96 -34.98
N SER A 424 52.57 -46.86 -33.81
CA SER A 424 53.05 -47.50 -32.58
C SER A 424 51.90 -47.66 -31.59
N VAL A 425 51.65 -48.92 -31.26
CA VAL A 425 50.82 -49.41 -30.17
C VAL A 425 51.39 -48.90 -28.83
N ILE A 426 50.55 -48.48 -27.87
CA ILE A 426 50.72 -48.78 -26.43
C ILE A 426 49.40 -48.48 -25.69
N THR A 427 49.04 -49.45 -24.87
CA THR A 427 47.92 -49.61 -23.93
C THR A 427 48.02 -48.77 -22.64
N LEU A 428 46.89 -48.74 -21.90
CA LEU A 428 46.67 -48.35 -20.49
C LEU A 428 46.58 -46.82 -20.21
N ALA A 429 45.74 -46.30 -19.32
CA ALA A 429 45.07 -46.89 -18.17
C ALA A 429 43.76 -46.15 -17.88
N ALA A 430 42.76 -46.90 -17.44
CA ALA A 430 41.63 -46.36 -16.70
C ALA A 430 42.10 -45.88 -15.31
N CYS A 431 41.57 -44.76 -14.83
CA CYS A 431 41.34 -44.56 -13.41
C CYS A 431 40.22 -43.52 -13.18
N PRO A 432 39.31 -43.74 -12.21
CA PRO A 432 38.09 -42.97 -11.98
C PRO A 432 38.33 -41.82 -11.00
N ALA A 433 37.60 -40.71 -11.15
CA ALA A 433 37.57 -39.65 -10.14
C ALA A 433 36.32 -39.78 -9.27
N LEU A 434 36.61 -39.86 -7.98
CA LEU A 434 35.79 -40.21 -6.83
C LEU A 434 34.88 -39.06 -6.38
N LEU A 435 33.64 -39.39 -5.98
CA LEU A 435 32.78 -38.56 -5.14
C LEU A 435 33.48 -38.26 -3.80
N ILE A 436 33.50 -37.00 -3.39
CA ILE A 436 33.55 -36.64 -1.97
C ILE A 436 32.51 -35.56 -1.73
N GLY A 437 31.47 -35.91 -0.97
CA GLY A 437 30.50 -34.99 -0.42
C GLY A 437 31.09 -34.22 0.76
N HIS A 438 30.63 -32.98 0.93
CA HIS A 438 30.82 -32.22 2.15
C HIS A 438 29.47 -31.87 2.76
N LEU A 439 29.19 -32.50 3.90
CA LEU A 439 28.27 -32.03 4.93
C LEU A 439 28.76 -30.65 5.42
N SER A 440 27.82 -29.77 5.75
CA SER A 440 28.07 -28.64 6.66
C SER A 440 26.94 -28.59 7.68
N LEU A 441 27.38 -28.44 8.94
CA LEU A 441 26.59 -28.32 10.16
C LEU A 441 25.57 -27.18 10.11
#